data_AF-A0A7S1X3Q3-F1
#
_entry.id   AF-A0A7S1X3Q3-F1
#
_cell.length_a   1.000
_cell.length_b   1.000
_cell.length_c   1.000
_cell.angle_alpha   90.00
_cell.angle_beta   90.00
_cell.angle_gamma   90.00
#
_symmetry.space_group_name_H-M   'P 1'
#
loop_
_entity.id
_entity.type
_entity.pdbx_description
1 polymer ?
#
loop_
_entity_poly.entity_id
_entity_poly.type
_entity_poly.pdbx_seq_one_letter_code
_entity_poly.pdbx_strand_id
1 'polypeptide(L)'
;MARTKVLVGRTGAVLVNAMFLPPGSSLLELIPYNWAFMGLDAVYRNITLSVGDVGYSSWRAEHAHSCAYASPSDARFAGWDVSDCVTATCLEVHARAGIVVDIQAMEKRLSSLLLL
;
A
#
# COMPACT_ATOMS: atom_id res chain seq x y z
N MET A 1 -17.97 -17.92 -7.91
CA MET A 1 -16.76 -17.72 -7.10
C MET A 1 -15.90 -16.66 -7.75
N ALA A 2 -15.41 -15.69 -6.97
CA ALA A 2 -14.57 -14.61 -7.50
C ALA A 2 -13.31 -15.19 -8.15
N ARG A 3 -13.00 -14.75 -9.37
CA ARG A 3 -11.81 -15.16 -10.14
C ARG A 3 -10.63 -14.21 -9.94
N THR A 4 -10.69 -13.36 -8.92
CA THR A 4 -9.70 -12.32 -8.67
C THR A 4 -8.38 -12.99 -8.28
N LYS A 5 -7.42 -12.97 -9.20
CA LYS A 5 -6.06 -13.49 -8.97
C LYS A 5 -5.11 -12.47 -8.37
N VAL A 6 -5.42 -11.18 -8.55
CA VAL A 6 -4.59 -10.09 -8.07
C VAL A 6 -5.48 -9.08 -7.37
N LEU A 7 -5.14 -8.76 -6.13
CA LEU A 7 -5.71 -7.63 -5.41
C LEU A 7 -4.63 -6.56 -5.25
N VAL A 8 -4.83 -5.41 -5.87
CA VAL A 8 -4.00 -4.23 -5.62
C VAL A 8 -4.80 -3.28 -4.75
N GLY A 9 -4.19 -2.78 -3.68
CA GLY A 9 -4.87 -1.80 -2.85
C GLY A 9 -3.93 -1.01 -1.98
N ARG A 10 -4.47 0.04 -1.41
CA ARG A 10 -3.76 0.88 -0.45
C ARG A 10 -3.68 0.20 0.92
N THR A 11 -2.57 0.42 1.62
CA THR A 11 -2.37 0.02 3.02
C THR A 11 -3.62 0.28 3.87
N GLY A 12 -4.03 -0.71 4.65
CA GLY A 12 -5.29 -0.74 5.39
C GLY A 12 -6.45 -1.44 4.65
N ALA A 13 -6.80 -0.98 3.44
CA ALA A 13 -7.92 -1.57 2.67
C ALA A 13 -7.62 -3.02 2.21
N VAL A 14 -6.35 -3.29 1.97
CA VAL A 14 -5.82 -4.59 1.53
C VAL A 14 -6.00 -5.68 2.58
N LEU A 15 -5.75 -5.36 3.86
CA LEU A 15 -5.90 -6.32 4.96
C LEU A 15 -7.33 -6.84 5.06
N VAL A 16 -8.31 -5.94 4.94
CA VAL A 16 -9.74 -6.28 5.09
C VAL A 16 -10.19 -7.31 4.05
N ASN A 17 -9.51 -7.37 2.91
CA ASN A 17 -9.93 -8.18 1.77
C ASN A 17 -9.09 -9.44 1.55
N ALA A 18 -7.91 -9.54 2.18
CA ALA A 18 -6.98 -10.67 1.99
C ALA A 18 -7.61 -12.03 2.35
N MET A 19 -8.42 -12.06 3.41
CA MET A 19 -9.12 -13.26 3.88
C MET A 19 -10.20 -13.80 2.94
N PHE A 20 -10.63 -13.01 1.94
CA PHE A 20 -11.63 -13.41 0.97
C PHE A 20 -11.03 -13.83 -0.37
N LEU A 21 -9.70 -13.76 -0.51
CA LEU A 21 -9.03 -14.16 -1.74
C LEU A 21 -9.01 -15.69 -1.86
N PRO A 22 -9.26 -16.24 -3.06
CA PRO A 22 -9.10 -17.66 -3.29
C PRO A 22 -7.61 -18.06 -3.21
N PRO A 23 -7.32 -19.33 -2.88
CA PRO A 23 -5.97 -19.88 -2.97
C PRO A 23 -5.32 -19.63 -4.35
N GLY A 24 -4.01 -19.37 -4.36
CA GLY A 24 -3.23 -18.98 -5.53
C GLY A 24 -3.35 -17.51 -5.92
N SER A 25 -4.04 -16.69 -5.12
CA SER A 25 -4.13 -15.24 -5.37
C SER A 25 -2.86 -14.51 -4.92
N SER A 26 -2.63 -13.34 -5.49
CA SER A 26 -1.56 -12.43 -5.09
C SER A 26 -2.12 -11.08 -4.66
N LEU A 27 -1.45 -10.48 -3.69
CA LEU A 27 -1.82 -9.22 -3.10
C LEU A 27 -0.65 -8.25 -3.21
N LEU A 28 -0.93 -7.06 -3.76
CA LEU A 28 0.02 -5.95 -3.85
C LEU A 28 -0.47 -4.80 -2.97
N GLU A 29 0.25 -4.56 -1.88
CA GLU A 29 0.00 -3.43 -1.00
C GLU A 29 0.74 -2.17 -1.50
N LEU A 30 0.00 -1.07 -1.66
CA LEU A 30 0.53 0.25 -1.94
C LEU A 30 0.61 1.06 -0.64
N ILE A 31 1.84 1.30 -0.17
CA ILE A 31 2.13 2.03 1.06
C ILE A 31 2.31 3.52 0.73
N PRO A 32 1.48 4.42 1.31
CA PRO A 32 1.58 5.85 1.06
C PRO A 32 2.92 6.46 1.48
N TYR A 33 3.26 7.59 0.87
CA TYR A 33 4.41 8.39 1.28
C TYR A 33 4.22 8.86 2.74
N ASN A 34 5.30 8.86 3.52
CA ASN A 34 5.31 9.15 4.96
C ASN A 34 4.37 8.29 5.83
N TRP A 35 3.87 7.17 5.30
CA TRP A 35 3.11 6.22 6.11
C TRP A 35 4.04 5.43 7.03
N ALA A 36 3.96 5.72 8.33
CA ALA A 36 4.82 5.13 9.35
C ALA A 36 4.05 4.66 10.58
N PHE A 37 2.81 4.20 10.39
CA PHE A 37 2.02 3.71 11.51
C PHE A 37 2.60 2.38 12.02
N MET A 38 3.54 2.48 12.98
CA MET A 38 3.99 1.43 13.91
C MET A 38 4.43 0.09 13.30
N GLY A 39 4.91 0.07 12.05
CA GLY A 39 5.30 -1.19 11.39
C GLY A 39 4.11 -2.10 11.06
N LEU A 40 2.90 -1.53 10.91
CA LEU A 40 1.71 -2.31 10.56
C LEU A 40 1.84 -3.07 9.23
N ASP A 41 2.71 -2.63 8.33
CA ASP A 41 3.06 -3.36 7.11
C ASP A 41 3.60 -4.77 7.41
N ALA A 42 4.41 -4.94 8.47
CA ALA A 42 4.86 -6.26 8.90
C ALA A 42 3.71 -7.12 9.45
N VAL A 43 2.76 -6.50 10.15
CA VAL A 43 1.55 -7.18 10.65
C VAL A 43 0.68 -7.64 9.48
N TYR A 44 0.49 -6.79 8.47
CA TYR A 44 -0.33 -7.12 7.29
C TYR A 44 0.28 -8.24 6.46
N ARG A 45 1.60 -8.25 6.30
CA ARG A 45 2.32 -9.38 5.71
C ARG A 45 2.04 -10.67 6.48
N ASN A 46 2.18 -10.65 7.81
CA ASN A 46 2.00 -11.86 8.63
C ASN A 46 0.56 -12.39 8.58
N ILE A 47 -0.44 -11.50 8.62
CA ILE A 47 -1.85 -11.92 8.51
C ILE A 47 -2.12 -12.53 7.14
N THR A 48 -1.63 -11.90 6.06
CA THR A 48 -1.81 -12.42 4.69
C THR A 48 -1.17 -13.80 4.54
N LEU A 49 0.06 -13.98 5.03
CA LEU A 49 0.74 -15.28 5.00
C LEU A 49 0.02 -16.34 5.84
N SER A 50 -0.73 -15.93 6.87
CA SER A 50 -1.51 -16.85 7.73
C SER A 50 -2.79 -17.36 7.07
N VAL A 51 -3.30 -16.67 6.04
CA VAL A 51 -4.46 -17.15 5.24
C VAL A 51 -4.09 -18.39 4.43
N GLY A 52 -2.79 -18.55 4.10
CA GLY A 52 -2.27 -19.67 3.33
C GLY A 52 -2.54 -19.56 1.84
N ASP A 53 -1.58 -19.98 1.02
CA ASP A 53 -1.65 -19.96 -0.45
C ASP A 53 -2.10 -18.60 -1.05
N VAL A 54 -1.69 -17.50 -0.41
CA VAL A 54 -1.85 -16.13 -0.92
C VAL A 54 -0.48 -15.46 -0.96
N GLY A 55 -0.06 -15.02 -2.14
CA GLY A 55 1.17 -14.26 -2.33
C GLY A 55 1.02 -12.83 -1.79
N TYR A 56 2.06 -12.32 -1.14
CA TYR A 56 2.11 -10.94 -0.64
C TYR A 56 3.32 -10.20 -1.19
N SER A 57 3.07 -9.00 -1.72
CA SER A 57 4.10 -8.02 -2.08
C SER A 57 3.66 -6.64 -1.66
N SER A 58 4.63 -5.74 -1.48
CA SER A 58 4.36 -4.34 -1.21
C SER A 58 5.21 -3.42 -2.10
N TRP A 59 4.68 -2.24 -2.35
CA TRP A 59 5.36 -1.12 -2.97
C TRP A 59 5.14 0.11 -2.09
N ARG A 60 6.22 0.83 -1.79
CA ARG A 60 6.19 2.02 -0.95
C ARG A 60 6.48 3.24 -1.81
N ALA A 61 5.67 4.27 -1.66
CA ALA A 61 5.97 5.58 -2.20
C ALA A 61 7.16 6.19 -1.45
N GLU A 62 8.24 6.46 -2.18
CA GLU A 62 9.49 7.02 -1.64
C GLU A 62 9.53 8.55 -1.71
N HIS A 63 8.63 9.16 -2.48
CA HIS A 63 8.68 10.58 -2.80
C HIS A 63 7.29 11.22 -2.71
N ALA A 64 7.28 12.52 -2.42
CA ALA A 64 6.05 13.30 -2.34
C ALA A 64 5.28 13.42 -3.65
N HIS A 65 5.94 13.28 -4.81
CA HIS A 65 5.26 13.25 -6.10
C HIS A 65 4.33 12.04 -6.26
N SER A 66 4.54 10.99 -5.47
CA SER A 66 3.66 9.81 -5.40
C SER A 66 2.43 10.06 -4.51
N CYS A 67 2.27 11.27 -3.96
CA CYS A 67 1.18 11.63 -3.05
C CYS A 67 0.21 12.59 -3.74
N ALA A 68 -1.04 12.17 -3.89
CA ALA A 68 -2.13 13.02 -4.37
C ALA A 68 -2.91 13.58 -3.17
N TYR A 69 -2.52 14.76 -2.71
CA TYR A 69 -3.18 15.41 -1.59
C TYR A 69 -4.61 15.83 -1.93
N ALA A 70 -5.52 15.67 -0.96
CA ALA A 70 -6.92 16.08 -1.11
C ALA A 70 -7.11 17.60 -1.11
N SER A 71 -6.19 18.34 -0.48
CA SER A 71 -6.19 19.81 -0.41
C SER A 71 -4.79 20.35 -0.74
N PRO A 72 -4.67 21.49 -1.45
CA PRO A 72 -3.37 22.15 -1.66
C PRO A 72 -2.63 22.51 -0.35
N SER A 73 -3.37 22.80 0.72
CA SER A 73 -2.77 23.14 2.04
C SER A 73 -2.00 21.99 2.69
N ASP A 74 -2.28 20.77 2.26
CA ASP A 74 -1.68 19.55 2.80
C ASP A 74 -0.29 19.30 2.21
N ALA A 75 0.01 19.90 1.05
CA ALA A 75 1.32 19.82 0.41
C ALA A 75 2.45 20.40 1.27
N ARG A 76 2.12 21.12 2.36
CA ARG A 76 3.10 21.56 3.37
C ARG A 76 3.89 20.41 4.01
N PHE A 77 3.35 19.19 3.99
CA PHE A 77 4.01 17.99 4.50
C PHE A 77 4.82 17.23 3.43
N ALA A 78 4.85 17.71 2.18
CA ALA A 78 5.54 17.04 1.08
C ALA A 78 7.06 16.94 1.28
N GLY A 79 7.67 17.90 1.98
CA GLY A 79 9.12 17.90 2.24
C GLY A 79 9.53 17.14 3.50
N TRP A 80 8.56 16.63 4.27
CA TRP A 80 8.83 15.99 5.55
C TRP A 80 9.24 14.55 5.32
N ASP A 81 10.16 14.05 6.13
CA ASP A 81 10.43 12.63 6.17
C ASP A 81 9.46 11.90 7.13
N VAL A 82 9.62 10.59 7.21
CA VAL A 82 8.83 9.74 8.11
C VAL A 82 9.02 10.15 9.59
N SER A 83 10.23 10.54 9.99
CA SER A 83 10.54 10.97 11.36
C SER A 83 9.94 12.32 11.71
N ASP A 84 9.77 13.21 10.73
CA ASP A 84 9.12 14.50 10.89
C ASP A 84 7.60 14.35 10.94
N CYS A 85 7.04 13.37 10.22
CA CYS A 85 5.60 13.11 10.13
C CYS A 85 5.03 12.30 11.30
N VAL A 86 5.30 12.72 12.53
CA VAL A 86 4.83 12.05 13.77
C VAL A 86 3.57 12.66 14.38
N THR A 87 3.14 13.82 13.88
CA THR A 87 1.92 14.49 14.38
C THR A 87 0.67 13.81 13.82
N ALA A 88 -0.41 13.78 14.63
CA ALA A 88 -1.71 13.26 14.19
C ALA A 88 -2.17 13.91 12.88
N THR A 89 -1.99 15.23 12.74
CA THR A 89 -2.35 15.96 11.54
C THR A 89 -1.59 15.50 10.29
N CYS A 90 -0.28 15.27 10.39
CA CYS A 90 0.50 14.78 9.26
C CYS A 90 0.05 13.36 8.86
N LEU A 91 -0.09 12.48 9.86
CA LEU A 91 -0.55 11.12 9.66
C LEU A 91 -1.94 11.07 9.02
N GLU A 92 -2.89 11.89 9.47
CA GLU A 92 -4.23 12.00 8.89
C GLU A 92 -4.21 12.48 7.44
N VAL A 93 -3.38 13.47 7.13
CA VAL A 93 -3.20 13.97 5.76
C VAL A 93 -2.70 12.86 4.84
N HIS A 94 -1.67 12.12 5.25
CA HIS A 94 -1.14 11.01 4.46
C HIS A 94 -2.08 9.79 4.49
N ALA A 95 -2.93 9.65 5.52
CA ALA A 95 -3.99 8.65 5.62
C ALA A 95 -5.15 8.88 4.64
N ARG A 96 -5.41 10.13 4.22
CA ARG A 96 -6.43 10.46 3.21
C ARG A 96 -5.89 10.67 1.80
N ALA A 97 -4.60 10.95 1.67
CA ALA A 97 -4.00 11.22 0.37
C ALA A 97 -4.09 10.00 -0.56
N GLY A 98 -4.33 10.27 -1.84
CA GLY A 98 -4.21 9.28 -2.89
C GLY A 98 -2.75 8.93 -3.16
N ILE A 99 -2.55 7.81 -3.85
CA ILE A 99 -1.22 7.35 -4.26
C ILE A 99 -1.14 7.43 -5.79
N VAL A 100 -0.10 8.10 -6.29
CA VAL A 100 0.23 8.14 -7.71
C VAL A 100 1.29 7.08 -7.98
N VAL A 101 1.02 6.21 -8.95
CA VAL A 101 1.91 5.12 -9.36
C VAL A 101 2.14 5.14 -10.86
N ASP A 102 3.32 4.70 -11.29
CA ASP A 102 3.59 4.36 -12.68
C ASP A 102 2.96 2.99 -12.97
N ILE A 103 1.96 2.98 -13.84
CA ILE A 103 1.22 1.77 -14.19
C ILE A 103 2.13 0.74 -14.88
N GLN A 104 3.01 1.15 -15.78
CA GLN A 104 3.90 0.21 -16.49
C GLN A 104 4.90 -0.44 -15.52
N ALA A 105 5.45 0.34 -14.59
CA ALA A 105 6.33 -0.19 -13.55
C ALA A 105 5.57 -1.17 -12.64
N MET A 106 4.31 -0.87 -12.30
CA MET A 106 3.46 -1.77 -11.49
C MET A 106 3.10 -3.05 -12.22
N GLU A 107 2.73 -2.98 -13.50
CA GLU A 107 2.45 -4.16 -14.32
C GLU A 107 3.67 -5.08 -14.43
N LYS A 108 4.87 -4.50 -14.64
CA LYS A 108 6.12 -5.26 -14.67
C LYS A 108 6.39 -5.97 -13.33
N ARG A 109 6.15 -5.28 -12.21
CA ARG A 109 6.29 -5.86 -10.86
C ARG A 109 5.28 -6.99 -10.65
N LEU A 110 4.00 -6.76 -10.96
CA LEU A 110 2.95 -7.78 -10.84
C LEU A 110 3.24 -9.00 -11.72
N SER A 111 3.68 -8.80 -12.95
CA SER A 111 4.05 -9.88 -13.86
C SER A 111 5.20 -10.73 -13.31
N SER A 112 6.20 -10.11 -12.66
CA SER A 112 7.29 -10.85 -12.02
C SER A 112 6.85 -11.68 -10.80
N LEU A 113 5.75 -11.28 -10.15
CA LEU A 113 5.20 -11.97 -8.97
C LEU A 113 4.29 -13.15 -9.35
N LEU A 114 3.70 -13.12 -10.54
CA LEU A 114 2.75 -14.13 -11.04
C LEU A 114 3.40 -15.23 -11.90
N LEU A 115 4.70 -15.12 -12.21
CA LEU A 115 5.47 -16.08 -13.01
C LEU A 115 6.28 -17.07 -12.16
N LEU A 116 6.04 -17.11 -10.85
CA LEU A 116 6.44 -18.19 -9.93
C LEU A 116 5.27 -19.17 -9.77
#